data_AF-A0A661PLX2-F1
#
_entry.id   AF-A0A661PLX2-F1
#
_cell.length_a   1.000
_cell.length_b   1.000
_cell.length_c   1.000
_cell.angle_alpha   90.00
_cell.angle_beta   90.00
_cell.angle_gamma   90.00
#
_symmetry.space_group_name_H-M   'P 1'
#
loop_
_entity.id
_entity.type
_entity.pdbx_description
1 polymer ?
#
loop_
_entity_poly.entity_id
_entity_poly.type
_entity_poly.pdbx_seq_one_letter_code
_entity_poly.pdbx_strand_id
1 'polypeptide(L)'
;MSSFTDINQVFALIENELKETEAAFSRYLGSDIALIPKIGEHIILSGGKRLRPALLILTCSMFGGSRQSATLLAAVIEFVHTATLLHDDVVDEADMRRGLAAANTIWGNEASVLVGDFLFAMAFDLAVDQGSLGALKSLSTATKRLAEGEILELMKTA
;
A
#
# COMPACT_ATOMS: atom_id res chain seq x y z
N MET A 1 -19.68 24.27 10.86
CA MET A 1 -18.62 23.30 10.49
C MET A 1 -17.35 23.72 11.19
N SER A 2 -16.77 22.86 12.02
CA SER A 2 -15.44 23.10 12.58
C SER A 2 -14.42 23.06 11.43
N SER A 3 -13.64 24.11 11.24
CA SER A 3 -12.55 24.09 10.26
C SER A 3 -11.43 23.23 10.80
N PHE A 4 -10.91 22.29 9.99
CA PHE A 4 -9.66 21.62 10.30
C PHE A 4 -8.50 22.60 10.06
N THR A 5 -7.55 22.64 10.98
CA THR A 5 -6.35 23.47 10.89
C THR A 5 -5.10 22.65 10.64
N ASP A 6 -5.20 21.32 10.79
CA ASP A 6 -4.09 20.38 10.66
C ASP A 6 -4.59 19.00 10.19
N ILE A 7 -3.74 18.28 9.44
CA ILE A 7 -4.10 16.97 8.88
C ILE A 7 -4.27 15.90 9.97
N ASN A 8 -3.61 16.02 11.12
CA ASN A 8 -3.77 15.05 12.20
C ASN A 8 -5.18 15.11 12.80
N GLN A 9 -5.86 16.27 12.74
CA GLN A 9 -7.27 16.37 13.14
C GLN A 9 -8.18 15.57 12.21
N VAL A 10 -7.82 15.46 10.92
CA VAL A 10 -8.54 14.63 9.95
C VAL A 10 -8.28 13.15 10.22
N PHE A 11 -7.02 12.76 10.49
CA PHE A 11 -6.68 11.38 10.83
C PHE A 11 -7.32 10.93 12.14
N ALA A 12 -7.45 11.81 13.13
CA ALA A 12 -8.14 11.53 14.38
C ALA A 12 -9.62 11.12 14.18
N LEU A 13 -10.26 11.55 13.08
CA LEU A 13 -11.65 11.16 12.78
C LEU A 13 -11.80 9.68 12.38
N ILE A 14 -10.70 9.05 11.95
CA ILE A 14 -10.67 7.70 11.37
C ILE A 14 -9.57 6.85 12.02
N GLU A 15 -9.14 7.20 13.24
CA GLU A 15 -8.00 6.56 13.89
C GLU A 15 -8.23 5.06 14.11
N ASN A 16 -9.47 4.68 14.46
CA ASN A 16 -9.83 3.29 14.68
C ASN A 16 -9.77 2.50 13.36
N GLU A 17 -10.30 3.05 12.29
CA GLU A 17 -10.30 2.42 10.97
C GLU A 17 -8.90 2.32 10.37
N LEU A 18 -8.02 3.29 10.67
CA LEU A 18 -6.59 3.20 10.34
C LEU A 18 -5.91 2.07 11.14
N LYS A 19 -6.17 1.95 12.44
CA LYS A 19 -5.64 0.82 13.25
C LYS A 19 -6.12 -0.52 12.73
N GLU A 20 -7.38 -0.63 12.35
CA GLU A 20 -7.93 -1.84 11.74
C GLU A 20 -7.33 -2.13 10.37
N THR A 21 -7.01 -1.09 9.60
CA THR A 21 -6.28 -1.23 8.32
C THR A 21 -4.88 -1.79 8.55
N GLU A 22 -4.13 -1.29 9.55
CA GLU A 22 -2.82 -1.85 9.91
C GLU A 22 -2.92 -3.31 10.40
N ALA A 23 -3.95 -3.61 11.20
CA ALA A 23 -4.19 -4.97 11.68
C ALA A 23 -4.54 -5.92 10.53
N ALA A 24 -5.35 -5.46 9.57
CA ALA A 24 -5.67 -6.23 8.38
C ALA A 24 -4.42 -6.47 7.52
N PHE A 25 -3.62 -5.44 7.27
CA PHE A 25 -2.36 -5.56 6.54
C PHE A 25 -1.44 -6.58 7.21
N SER A 26 -1.18 -6.44 8.51
CA SER A 26 -0.27 -7.32 9.26
C SER A 26 -0.75 -8.78 9.25
N ARG A 27 -2.06 -9.00 9.37
CA ARG A 27 -2.66 -10.33 9.29
C ARG A 27 -2.42 -11.00 7.94
N TYR A 28 -2.61 -10.27 6.83
CA TYR A 28 -2.46 -10.83 5.48
C TYR A 28 -1.01 -10.86 4.98
N LEU A 29 -0.12 -10.15 5.66
CA LEU A 29 1.32 -10.26 5.44
C LEU A 29 1.90 -11.58 6.01
N GLY A 30 1.19 -12.21 6.96
CA GLY A 30 1.59 -13.50 7.53
C GLY A 30 1.77 -14.57 6.46
N SER A 31 2.93 -15.23 6.47
CA SER A 31 3.28 -16.29 5.52
C SER A 31 4.22 -17.31 6.17
N ASP A 32 4.13 -18.57 5.73
CA ASP A 32 5.10 -19.62 6.09
C ASP A 32 6.52 -19.31 5.57
N ILE A 33 6.62 -18.46 4.55
CA ILE A 33 7.89 -17.99 4.02
C ILE A 33 8.32 -16.76 4.83
N ALA A 34 9.20 -16.98 5.81
CA ALA A 34 9.63 -15.96 6.78
C ALA A 34 10.23 -14.67 6.16
N LEU A 35 10.68 -14.71 4.91
CA LEU A 35 11.21 -13.52 4.22
C LEU A 35 10.12 -12.48 3.92
N ILE A 36 8.91 -12.92 3.59
CA ILE A 36 7.78 -12.06 3.23
C ILE A 36 7.42 -11.09 4.37
N PRO A 37 7.08 -11.57 5.59
CA PRO A 37 6.74 -10.68 6.68
C PRO A 37 7.92 -9.80 7.11
N LYS A 38 9.16 -10.31 7.05
CA LYS A 38 10.35 -9.50 7.39
C LYS A 38 10.49 -8.27 6.48
N ILE A 39 10.37 -8.45 5.17
CA ILE A 39 10.50 -7.34 4.22
C ILE A 39 9.29 -6.41 4.31
N GLY A 40 8.07 -6.95 4.40
CA GLY A 40 6.86 -6.12 4.53
C GLY A 40 6.85 -5.29 5.82
N GLU A 41 7.22 -5.89 6.95
CA GLU A 41 7.34 -5.18 8.24
C GLU A 41 8.43 -4.11 8.18
N HIS A 42 9.56 -4.37 7.52
CA HIS A 42 10.62 -3.35 7.36
C HIS A 42 10.11 -2.10 6.64
N ILE A 43 9.32 -2.27 5.57
CA ILE A 43 8.71 -1.14 4.84
C ILE A 43 7.68 -0.40 5.72
N ILE A 44 6.93 -1.13 6.55
CA ILE A 44 5.98 -0.53 7.51
C ILE A 44 6.73 0.26 8.60
N LEU A 45 7.80 -0.31 9.16
CA LEU A 45 8.60 0.27 10.24
C LEU A 45 9.39 1.50 9.78
N SER A 46 9.71 1.60 8.49
CA SER A 46 10.24 2.85 7.90
C SER A 46 9.21 4.00 7.92
N GLY A 47 8.02 3.74 8.47
CA GLY A 47 6.93 4.68 8.65
C GLY A 47 6.12 4.82 7.37
N GLY A 48 5.06 5.62 7.41
CA GLY A 48 4.23 5.93 6.25
C GLY A 48 3.18 6.97 6.61
N LYS A 49 2.84 7.84 5.66
CA LYS A 49 1.85 8.90 5.91
C LYS A 49 0.41 8.38 5.95
N ARG A 50 0.18 7.13 5.54
CA ARG A 50 -1.14 6.47 5.42
C ARG A 50 -2.21 7.31 4.73
N LEU A 51 -1.78 8.17 3.81
CA LEU A 51 -2.67 9.09 3.10
C LEU A 51 -3.63 8.34 2.17
N ARG A 52 -3.15 7.29 1.51
CA ARG A 52 -3.95 6.49 0.57
C ARG A 52 -5.08 5.72 1.27
N PRO A 53 -4.84 4.95 2.34
CA PRO A 53 -5.93 4.31 3.09
C PRO A 53 -6.86 5.34 3.73
N ALA A 54 -6.34 6.43 4.30
CA ALA A 54 -7.16 7.50 4.86
C ALA A 54 -8.12 8.12 3.83
N LEU A 55 -7.62 8.42 2.62
CA LEU A 55 -8.43 8.96 1.54
C LEU A 55 -9.57 8.01 1.16
N LEU A 56 -9.30 6.71 1.07
CA LEU A 56 -10.32 5.72 0.73
C LEU A 56 -11.41 5.65 1.81
N ILE A 57 -11.04 5.59 3.09
CA ILE A 57 -11.98 5.51 4.22
C ILE A 57 -12.86 6.77 4.28
N LEU A 58 -12.25 7.95 4.19
CA LEU A 58 -12.97 9.22 4.23
C LEU A 58 -13.91 9.37 3.02
N THR A 59 -13.47 8.98 1.83
CA THR A 59 -14.28 9.04 0.61
C THR A 59 -15.46 8.08 0.71
N CYS A 60 -15.25 6.85 1.20
CA CYS A 60 -16.33 5.90 1.44
C CYS A 60 -17.39 6.51 2.38
N SER A 61 -16.95 7.09 3.50
CA SER A 61 -17.83 7.77 4.46
C SER A 61 -18.59 8.94 3.85
N MET A 62 -17.94 9.73 2.99
CA MET A 62 -18.54 10.91 2.35
C MET A 62 -19.71 10.55 1.44
N PHE A 63 -19.67 9.37 0.81
CA PHE A 63 -20.74 8.86 -0.04
C PHE A 63 -21.72 7.93 0.69
N GLY A 64 -21.72 7.92 2.03
CA GLY A 64 -22.65 7.16 2.85
C GLY A 64 -22.29 5.68 3.04
N GLY A 65 -21.09 5.27 2.63
CA GLY A 65 -20.56 3.93 2.88
C GLY A 65 -20.07 3.74 4.31
N SER A 66 -19.98 2.48 4.75
CA SER A 66 -19.45 2.13 6.07
C SER A 66 -17.93 2.23 6.08
N ARG A 67 -17.38 3.04 6.97
CA ARG A 67 -15.92 3.14 7.18
C ARG A 67 -15.31 1.80 7.57
N GLN A 68 -16.00 1.01 8.38
CA GLN A 68 -15.61 -0.35 8.75
C GLN A 68 -15.44 -1.23 7.51
N SER A 69 -16.39 -1.16 6.58
CA SER A 69 -16.34 -1.95 5.33
C SER A 69 -15.22 -1.50 4.38
N ALA A 70 -14.72 -0.27 4.56
CA ALA A 70 -13.66 0.30 3.75
C ALA A 70 -12.25 -0.13 4.20
N THR A 71 -12.09 -0.63 5.44
CA THR A 71 -10.77 -0.97 6.02
C THR A 71 -10.02 -2.05 5.24
N LEU A 72 -10.73 -3.09 4.77
CA LEU A 72 -10.10 -4.14 3.95
C LEU A 72 -9.59 -3.57 2.62
N LEU A 73 -10.40 -2.75 1.94
CA LEU A 73 -9.98 -2.07 0.71
C LEU A 73 -8.86 -1.05 0.98
N ALA A 74 -8.85 -0.41 2.14
CA ALA A 74 -7.77 0.48 2.54
C ALA A 74 -6.44 -0.29 2.68
N ALA A 75 -6.49 -1.51 3.25
CA ALA A 75 -5.33 -2.39 3.34
C ALA A 75 -4.87 -2.86 1.95
N VAL A 76 -5.79 -3.21 1.05
CA VAL A 76 -5.50 -3.52 -0.36
C VAL A 76 -4.70 -2.40 -1.03
N ILE A 77 -5.12 -1.15 -0.84
CA ILE A 77 -4.42 0.01 -1.40
C ILE A 77 -3.02 0.16 -0.80
N GLU A 78 -2.85 -0.10 0.50
CA GLU A 78 -1.54 -0.04 1.13
C GLU A 78 -0.63 -1.20 0.69
N PHE A 79 -1.17 -2.39 0.39
CA PHE A 79 -0.42 -3.50 -0.23
C PHE A 79 0.13 -3.12 -1.59
N VAL A 80 -0.71 -2.57 -2.48
CA VAL A 80 -0.25 -2.05 -3.77
C VAL A 80 0.82 -0.98 -3.58
N HIS A 81 0.59 -0.01 -2.68
CA HIS A 81 1.58 1.03 -2.42
C HIS A 81 2.92 0.46 -1.94
N THR A 82 2.89 -0.51 -1.04
CA THR A 82 4.10 -1.13 -0.47
C THR A 82 4.85 -1.92 -1.53
N ALA A 83 4.11 -2.63 -2.40
CA ALA A 83 4.69 -3.34 -3.53
C ALA A 83 5.42 -2.40 -4.48
N THR A 84 4.81 -1.26 -4.86
CA THR A 84 5.46 -0.31 -5.76
C THR A 84 6.71 0.27 -5.12
N LEU A 85 6.70 0.59 -3.82
CA LEU A 85 7.91 1.08 -3.14
C LEU A 85 9.09 0.10 -3.22
N LEU A 86 8.83 -1.20 -3.10
CA LEU A 86 9.86 -2.23 -3.23
C LEU A 86 10.41 -2.31 -4.65
N HIS A 87 9.55 -2.19 -5.66
CA HIS A 87 9.94 -2.19 -7.07
C HIS A 87 10.71 -0.92 -7.42
N ASP A 88 10.21 0.26 -7.01
CA ASP A 88 10.84 1.56 -7.24
C ASP A 88 12.25 1.59 -6.63
N ASP A 89 12.44 1.11 -5.40
CA ASP A 89 13.76 1.06 -4.75
C ASP A 89 14.78 0.24 -5.55
N VAL A 90 14.33 -0.78 -6.28
CA VAL A 90 15.18 -1.60 -7.16
C VAL A 90 15.46 -0.89 -8.48
N VAL A 91 14.44 -0.27 -9.09
CA VAL A 91 14.59 0.45 -10.37
C VAL A 91 15.48 1.69 -10.21
N ASP A 92 15.34 2.40 -9.10
CA ASP A 92 16.07 3.63 -8.79
C ASP A 92 17.45 3.38 -8.16
N GLU A 93 17.84 2.12 -7.94
CA GLU A 93 19.05 1.74 -7.20
C GLU A 93 19.18 2.45 -5.84
N ALA A 94 18.05 2.58 -5.12
CA ALA A 94 18.02 3.33 -3.87
C ALA A 94 18.77 2.58 -2.75
N ASP A 95 19.67 3.28 -2.05
CA ASP A 95 20.34 2.76 -0.86
C ASP A 95 19.54 2.98 0.44
N MET A 96 18.66 3.97 0.45
CA MET A 96 17.99 4.46 1.65
C MET A 96 16.52 4.82 1.40
N ARG A 97 15.65 4.44 2.32
CA ARG A 97 14.23 4.84 2.36
C ARG A 97 13.85 5.34 3.74
N ARG A 98 13.37 6.59 3.81
CA ARG A 98 12.91 7.26 5.04
C ARG A 98 13.91 7.19 6.21
N GLY A 99 15.20 7.26 5.90
CA GLY A 99 16.28 7.22 6.91
C GLY A 99 16.68 5.80 7.36
N LEU A 100 16.06 4.75 6.81
CA LEU A 100 16.49 3.36 6.95
C LEU A 100 17.11 2.88 5.63
N ALA A 101 17.92 1.82 5.68
CA ALA A 101 18.39 1.16 4.46
C ALA A 101 17.20 0.63 3.65
N ALA A 102 17.25 0.79 2.34
CA ALA A 102 16.22 0.28 1.46
C ALA A 102 16.20 -1.26 1.47
N ALA A 103 15.06 -1.86 1.14
CA ALA A 103 14.91 -3.32 1.28
C ALA A 103 15.86 -4.09 0.35
N ASN A 104 16.07 -3.57 -0.86
CA ASN A 104 17.03 -4.10 -1.84
C ASN A 104 18.48 -4.06 -1.33
N THR A 105 18.86 -3.05 -0.55
CA THR A 105 20.19 -2.97 0.08
C THR A 105 20.39 -4.07 1.13
N ILE A 106 19.34 -4.47 1.85
CA ILE A 106 19.44 -5.45 2.95
C ILE A 106 19.29 -6.88 2.43
N TRP A 107 18.32 -7.13 1.55
CA TRP A 107 17.92 -8.47 1.11
C TRP A 107 18.20 -8.76 -0.37
N GLY A 108 18.70 -7.78 -1.12
CA GLY A 108 18.99 -7.90 -2.55
C GLY A 108 17.79 -7.57 -3.43
N ASN A 109 18.08 -7.23 -4.68
CA ASN A 109 17.07 -6.85 -5.67
C ASN A 109 16.05 -7.97 -5.91
N GLU A 110 16.51 -9.22 -6.02
CA GLU A 110 15.66 -10.39 -6.28
C GLU A 110 14.59 -10.58 -5.20
N ALA A 111 14.99 -10.47 -3.93
CA ALA A 111 14.06 -10.59 -2.80
C ALA A 111 13.04 -9.44 -2.78
N SER A 112 13.48 -8.21 -3.02
CA SER A 112 12.58 -7.04 -3.07
C SER A 112 11.56 -7.14 -4.19
N VAL A 113 11.98 -7.56 -5.38
CA VAL A 113 11.06 -7.76 -6.53
C VAL A 113 10.04 -8.84 -6.22
N LEU A 114 10.48 -10.03 -5.75
CA LEU A 114 9.59 -11.16 -5.48
C LEU A 114 8.62 -10.89 -4.32
N VAL A 115 9.05 -10.18 -3.27
CA VAL A 115 8.12 -9.75 -2.22
C VAL A 115 7.16 -8.67 -2.74
N GLY A 116 7.62 -7.74 -3.56
CA GLY A 116 6.73 -6.79 -4.25
C GLY A 116 5.64 -7.50 -5.06
N ASP A 117 6.01 -8.54 -5.83
CA ASP A 117 5.07 -9.36 -6.60
C ASP A 117 4.06 -10.08 -5.70
N PHE A 118 4.53 -10.63 -4.58
CA PHE A 118 3.66 -11.24 -3.59
C PHE A 118 2.65 -10.24 -3.01
N LEU A 119 3.08 -9.03 -2.64
CA LEU A 119 2.19 -8.00 -2.09
C LEU A 119 1.18 -7.53 -3.15
N PHE A 120 1.58 -7.43 -4.41
CA PHE A 120 0.66 -7.17 -5.52
C PHE A 120 -0.39 -8.28 -5.66
N ALA A 121 0.02 -9.54 -5.67
CA ALA A 121 -0.88 -10.68 -5.75
C ALA A 121 -1.86 -10.71 -4.56
N MET A 122 -1.36 -10.48 -3.34
CA MET A 122 -2.17 -10.40 -2.13
C MET A 122 -3.20 -9.27 -2.22
N ALA A 123 -2.84 -8.10 -2.74
CA ALA A 123 -3.79 -7.01 -2.93
C ALA A 123 -4.96 -7.41 -3.85
N PHE A 124 -4.68 -8.15 -4.94
CA PHE A 124 -5.69 -8.63 -5.85
C PHE A 124 -6.56 -9.74 -5.24
N ASP A 125 -5.96 -10.66 -4.50
CA ASP A 125 -6.68 -11.72 -3.78
C ASP A 125 -7.72 -11.13 -2.81
N LEU A 126 -7.29 -10.18 -1.97
CA LEU A 126 -8.17 -9.48 -1.03
C LEU A 126 -9.22 -8.61 -1.73
N ALA A 127 -8.88 -8.01 -2.88
CA ALA A 127 -9.85 -7.24 -3.66
C ALA A 127 -10.95 -8.12 -4.27
N VAL A 128 -10.61 -9.36 -4.65
CA VAL A 128 -11.56 -10.37 -5.12
C VAL A 128 -12.47 -10.82 -3.98
N ASP A 129 -11.92 -11.06 -2.79
CA ASP A 129 -12.68 -11.43 -1.59
C ASP A 129 -13.70 -10.36 -1.17
N GLN A 130 -13.44 -9.09 -1.45
CA GLN A 130 -14.43 -8.02 -1.27
C GLN A 130 -15.65 -8.21 -2.20
N GLY A 131 -15.52 -8.91 -3.32
CA GLY A 131 -16.65 -9.21 -4.20
C GLY A 131 -17.20 -7.99 -4.98
N SER A 132 -16.54 -6.84 -4.94
CA SER A 132 -16.91 -5.66 -5.73
C SER A 132 -16.14 -5.61 -7.05
N LEU A 133 -16.78 -6.07 -8.13
CA LEU A 133 -16.19 -5.99 -9.48
C LEU A 133 -15.85 -4.56 -9.90
N GLY A 134 -16.61 -3.56 -9.45
CA GLY A 134 -16.32 -2.15 -9.73
C GLY A 134 -15.04 -1.66 -9.02
N ALA A 135 -14.83 -2.07 -7.77
CA ALA A 135 -13.60 -1.77 -7.04
C ALA A 135 -12.39 -2.49 -7.66
N LEU A 136 -12.54 -3.78 -7.98
CA LEU A 136 -11.52 -4.58 -8.65
C LEU A 136 -11.15 -4.01 -10.03
N LYS A 137 -12.15 -3.53 -10.79
CA LYS A 137 -11.91 -2.86 -12.08
C LYS A 137 -11.15 -1.55 -11.91
N SER A 138 -11.48 -0.76 -10.90
CA SER A 138 -10.77 0.49 -10.57
C SER A 138 -9.33 0.20 -10.16
N LEU A 139 -9.11 -0.79 -9.28
CA LEU A 139 -7.78 -1.21 -8.83
C LEU A 139 -6.92 -1.67 -10.01
N SER A 140 -7.40 -2.64 -10.80
CA SER A 140 -6.67 -3.16 -11.97
C SER A 140 -6.37 -2.08 -13.01
N THR A 141 -7.29 -1.14 -13.22
CA THR A 141 -7.06 -0.03 -14.15
C THR A 141 -5.99 0.92 -13.60
N ALA A 142 -6.02 1.23 -12.31
CA ALA A 142 -5.05 2.11 -11.67
C ALA A 142 -3.64 1.49 -11.66
N THR A 143 -3.50 0.21 -11.30
CA THR A 143 -2.20 -0.47 -11.27
C THR A 143 -1.61 -0.65 -12.66
N LYS A 144 -2.44 -0.93 -13.67
CA LYS A 144 -2.00 -0.94 -15.07
C LYS A 144 -1.45 0.41 -15.51
N ARG A 145 -2.17 1.50 -15.20
CA ARG A 145 -1.74 2.86 -15.56
C ARG A 145 -0.49 3.29 -14.79
N LEU A 146 -0.32 2.83 -13.56
CA LEU A 146 0.89 3.03 -12.77
C LEU A 146 2.08 2.39 -13.49
N ALA A 147 2.01 1.11 -13.83
CA ALA A 147 3.08 0.41 -14.54
C ALA A 147 3.39 1.03 -15.92
N GLU A 148 2.36 1.41 -16.69
CA GLU A 148 2.53 2.15 -17.95
C GLU A 148 3.28 3.48 -17.74
N GLY A 149 3.04 4.16 -16.61
CA GLY A 149 3.72 5.39 -16.22
C GLY A 149 5.21 5.17 -15.92
N GLU A 150 5.52 4.18 -15.08
CA GLU A 150 6.91 3.82 -14.73
C GLU A 150 7.73 3.40 -15.96
N ILE A 151 7.14 2.60 -16.85
CA ILE A 151 7.80 2.22 -18.11
C ILE A 151 8.05 3.45 -18.99
N LEU A 152 7.10 4.37 -19.07
CA LEU A 152 7.26 5.60 -19.85
C LEU A 152 8.34 6.51 -19.26
N GLU A 153 8.46 6.56 -17.94
CA GLU A 153 9.54 7.27 -17.25
C GLU A 153 10.89 6.67 -17.62
N LEU A 154 11.04 5.36 -17.46
CA LEU A 154 12.27 4.62 -17.81
C LEU A 154 12.70 4.85 -19.27
N MET A 155 11.76 4.89 -20.21
CA MET A 155 12.06 5.17 -21.63
C MET A 155 12.55 6.60 -21.89
N LYS A 156 12.33 7.54 -20.98
CA LYS A 156 12.75 8.95 -21.11
C LYS A 156 14.03 9.27 -20.36
N THR A 157 14.37 8.49 -19.35
CA THR A 157 15.61 8.61 -18.57
C THR A 157 16.72 7.67 -19.03
N ALA A 158 16.41 6.67 -19.88
CA ALA A 158 17.38 5.78 -20.53
C ALA A 158 18.09 6.40 -21.75
#